data_AF-A0A9W7GPV0-F1
#
_entry.id   AF-A0A9W7GPV0-F1
#
_cell.length_a   1.000
_cell.length_b   1.000
_cell.length_c   1.000
_cell.angle_alpha   90.00
_cell.angle_beta   90.00
_cell.angle_gamma   90.00
#
_symmetry.space_group_name_H-M   'P 1'
#
loop_
_entity.id
_entity.type
_entity.pdbx_description
1 polymer ?
#
loop_
_entity_poly.entity_id
_entity_poly.type
_entity_poly.pdbx_seq_one_letter_code
_entity_poly.pdbx_strand_id
1 'polypeptide(L)'
;MAQSINIPPFFDGDHYAHWKTKMKFFLKARDYKLWDVVEDGPFVPQGSKAEWSADDRKKMELNCRALHMLFCAFGPTIYEKMSSCENAKEVWDKLEVTYEGTNEVKETKIGLLTLEYENFKMDPEENIEKMFDRFSTITNGLKGYGEAIPEEKLVRKLIYSLLESWDSKRTAIIEAKNLKILKLDELMGSLLTHQIMKKNKEDEKKREEIRAMGEKKLKSIGINVNAMALKSSTCHHVNSSEEDSEDEEMNYLFNKLARFMKSKM
;
A
#
# COMPACT_ATOMS: atom_id res chain seq x y z
N MET A 1 -16.24 -17.69 3.95
CA MET A 1 -17.43 -17.90 4.80
C MET A 1 -18.36 -16.72 4.61
N ALA A 2 -19.61 -16.97 4.19
CA ALA A 2 -20.62 -15.93 4.03
C ALA A 2 -20.92 -15.30 5.40
N GLN A 3 -20.88 -13.97 5.51
CA GLN A 3 -21.26 -13.28 6.73
C GLN A 3 -22.77 -13.23 6.83
N SER A 4 -23.30 -13.66 7.97
CA SER A 4 -24.73 -13.64 8.25
C SER A 4 -25.20 -12.21 8.48
N ILE A 5 -26.22 -11.75 7.76
CA ILE A 5 -26.95 -10.51 8.12
C ILE A 5 -27.63 -10.66 9.50
N ASN A 6 -27.83 -11.91 9.94
CA ASN A 6 -28.15 -12.41 11.27
C ASN A 6 -27.44 -11.75 12.46
N ILE A 7 -26.12 -11.85 12.40
CA ILE A 7 -25.25 -11.93 13.57
C ILE A 7 -24.26 -10.78 13.48
N PRO A 8 -24.18 -9.90 14.49
CA PRO A 8 -23.19 -8.84 14.50
C PRO A 8 -21.77 -9.41 14.35
N PRO A 9 -20.87 -8.77 13.59
CA PRO A 9 -19.50 -9.23 13.47
C PRO A 9 -18.83 -9.16 14.85
N PHE A 10 -18.26 -10.27 15.31
CA PHE A 10 -17.59 -10.32 16.61
C PHE A 10 -16.31 -9.48 16.63
N PHE A 11 -16.03 -8.83 17.78
CA PHE A 11 -14.87 -8.00 18.02
C PHE A 11 -14.19 -8.37 19.35
N ASP A 12 -12.95 -8.82 19.26
CA ASP A 12 -12.09 -9.14 20.39
C ASP A 12 -11.08 -8.03 20.72
N GLY A 13 -10.94 -7.03 19.84
CA GLY A 13 -9.97 -5.94 19.96
C GLY A 13 -8.96 -5.88 18.83
N ASP A 14 -8.85 -6.93 18.00
CA ASP A 14 -7.91 -6.98 16.89
C ASP A 14 -8.56 -6.61 15.55
N HIS A 15 -7.71 -6.19 14.60
CA HIS A 15 -8.13 -5.85 13.23
C HIS A 15 -9.29 -4.84 13.18
N TYR A 16 -9.27 -3.83 14.06
CA TYR A 16 -10.36 -2.85 14.22
C TYR A 16 -10.86 -2.26 12.90
N ALA A 17 -9.97 -1.85 11.98
CA ALA A 17 -10.37 -1.28 10.69
C ALA A 17 -11.27 -2.22 9.85
N HIS A 18 -10.97 -3.52 9.88
CA HIS A 18 -11.77 -4.54 9.19
C HIS A 18 -13.10 -4.76 9.90
N TRP A 19 -13.08 -4.86 11.23
CA TRP A 19 -14.29 -5.01 12.03
C TRP A 19 -15.23 -3.80 11.87
N LYS A 20 -14.70 -2.58 11.99
CA LYS A 20 -15.43 -1.31 11.83
C LYS A 20 -16.19 -1.27 10.51
N THR A 21 -15.50 -1.63 9.42
CA THR A 21 -16.11 -1.71 8.08
C THR A 21 -17.27 -2.71 8.04
N LYS A 22 -17.07 -3.92 8.58
CA LYS A 22 -18.12 -4.94 8.63
C LYS A 22 -19.31 -4.52 9.50
N MET A 23 -19.04 -3.93 10.66
CA MET A 23 -20.09 -3.48 11.58
C MET A 23 -20.93 -2.35 10.94
N LYS A 24 -20.28 -1.38 10.28
CA LYS A 24 -20.96 -0.33 9.51
C LYS A 24 -21.88 -0.93 8.46
N PHE A 25 -21.40 -1.89 7.67
CA PHE A 25 -22.25 -2.58 6.67
C PHE A 25 -23.37 -3.41 7.30
N PHE A 26 -23.10 -4.09 8.41
CA PHE A 26 -24.10 -4.87 9.14
C PHE A 26 -25.27 -3.99 9.60
N LEU A 27 -24.98 -2.85 10.24
CA LEU A 27 -26.02 -1.91 10.69
C LEU A 27 -26.82 -1.36 9.50
N LYS A 28 -26.14 -0.92 8.43
CA LYS A 28 -26.80 -0.41 7.21
C LYS A 28 -27.68 -1.44 6.52
N ALA A 29 -27.24 -2.70 6.47
CA ALA A 29 -28.00 -3.79 5.86
C ALA A 29 -29.23 -4.19 6.69
N ARG A 30 -29.21 -3.96 8.00
CA ARG A 30 -30.35 -4.21 8.90
C ARG A 30 -31.42 -3.16 8.78
N ASP A 31 -31.03 -1.90 8.92
CA ASP A 31 -31.87 -0.72 8.74
C ASP A 31 -30.92 0.46 8.62
N TYR A 32 -30.96 1.17 7.49
CA TYR A 32 -30.06 2.28 7.22
C TYR A 32 -30.09 3.33 8.35
N LYS A 33 -31.26 3.52 8.98
CA LYS A 33 -31.45 4.48 10.08
C LYS A 33 -30.71 4.12 11.36
N LEU A 34 -30.29 2.86 11.52
CA LEU A 34 -29.43 2.45 12.64
C LEU A 34 -28.02 3.04 12.50
N TRP A 35 -27.53 3.19 11.27
CA TRP A 35 -26.25 3.84 11.05
C TRP A 35 -26.35 5.35 11.29
N ASP A 36 -27.44 5.99 10.86
CA ASP A 36 -27.65 7.43 11.08
C ASP A 36 -27.60 7.79 12.57
N VAL A 37 -28.21 7.00 13.47
CA VAL A 37 -28.12 7.26 14.92
C VAL A 37 -26.74 7.00 15.53
N VAL A 38 -25.91 6.17 14.89
CA VAL A 38 -24.52 5.90 15.30
C VAL A 38 -23.57 6.99 14.79
N GLU A 39 -23.83 7.51 13.58
CA GLU A 39 -22.99 8.53 12.94
C GLU A 39 -23.32 9.94 13.47
N ASP A 40 -24.60 10.29 13.52
CA ASP A 40 -25.12 11.64 13.80
C ASP A 40 -25.66 11.82 15.23
N GLY A 41 -25.68 10.74 16.03
CA GLY A 41 -26.13 10.81 17.43
C GLY A 41 -25.19 11.62 18.34
N PRO A 42 -25.47 11.64 19.66
CA PRO A 42 -26.71 11.18 20.26
C PRO A 42 -27.87 12.14 19.95
N PHE A 43 -29.05 11.56 19.72
CA PHE A 43 -30.28 12.35 19.67
C PHE A 43 -30.83 12.51 21.09
N VAL A 44 -31.02 13.76 21.53
CA VAL A 44 -31.66 14.07 22.82
C VAL A 44 -32.99 14.77 22.55
N PRO A 45 -34.15 14.10 22.80
CA PRO A 45 -35.45 14.71 22.65
C PRO A 45 -35.64 15.92 23.59
N GLN A 46 -36.40 16.92 23.16
CA GLN A 46 -36.78 18.05 24.02
C GLN A 46 -37.99 17.71 24.90
N GLY A 47 -38.01 18.23 26.12
CA GLY A 47 -39.10 18.02 27.07
C GLY A 47 -39.10 16.66 27.75
N SER A 48 -40.12 16.43 28.55
CA SER A 48 -40.31 15.19 29.30
C SER A 48 -40.73 14.02 28.38
N LYS A 49 -40.48 12.78 28.80
CA LYS A 49 -40.83 11.57 28.02
C LYS A 49 -42.32 11.49 27.63
N ALA A 50 -43.20 12.17 28.37
CA ALA A 50 -44.63 12.26 28.07
C ALA A 50 -44.91 13.16 26.84
N GLU A 51 -44.07 14.15 26.58
CA GLU A 51 -44.21 15.17 25.53
C GLU A 51 -43.52 14.75 24.22
N TRP A 52 -42.73 13.69 24.24
CA TRP A 52 -42.00 13.20 23.07
C TRP A 52 -42.93 12.82 21.93
N SER A 53 -42.59 13.32 20.73
CA SER A 53 -43.26 12.96 19.49
C SER A 53 -43.05 11.48 19.15
N ALA A 54 -43.84 10.97 18.20
CA ALA A 54 -43.64 9.62 17.68
C ALA A 54 -42.24 9.45 17.05
N ASP A 55 -41.72 10.50 16.41
CA ASP A 55 -40.39 10.49 15.80
C ASP A 55 -39.27 10.48 16.84
N ASP A 56 -39.44 11.22 17.94
CA ASP A 56 -38.47 11.20 19.05
C ASP A 56 -38.35 9.82 19.67
N ARG A 57 -39.49 9.18 19.95
CA ARG A 57 -39.54 7.80 20.47
C ARG A 57 -38.87 6.83 19.51
N LYS A 58 -39.13 6.97 18.22
CA LYS A 58 -38.52 6.13 17.18
C LYS A 58 -37.01 6.28 17.11
N LYS A 59 -36.46 7.49 17.22
CA LYS A 59 -35.01 7.72 17.28
C LYS A 59 -34.38 7.09 18.53
N MET A 60 -35.05 7.19 19.67
CA MET A 60 -34.60 6.54 20.90
C MET A 60 -34.61 5.01 20.79
N GLU A 61 -35.65 4.43 20.19
CA GLU A 61 -35.72 2.98 19.92
C GLU A 61 -34.61 2.53 18.98
N LEU A 62 -34.31 3.30 17.93
CA LEU A 62 -33.20 3.03 17.01
C LEU A 62 -31.85 3.08 17.74
N ASN A 63 -31.63 4.08 18.60
CA ASN A 63 -30.42 4.16 19.42
C ASN A 63 -30.28 2.94 20.33
N CYS A 64 -31.33 2.55 21.06
CA CYS A 64 -31.30 1.36 21.92
C CYS A 64 -31.00 0.08 21.12
N ARG A 65 -31.57 -0.04 19.91
CA ARG A 65 -31.32 -1.19 19.03
C ARG A 65 -29.89 -1.21 18.51
N ALA A 66 -29.35 -0.07 18.07
CA ALA A 66 -27.97 0.05 17.62
C ALA A 66 -26.99 -0.25 18.76
N LEU A 67 -27.24 0.30 19.95
CA LEU A 67 -26.45 0.06 21.14
C LEU A 67 -26.41 -1.44 21.51
N HIS A 68 -27.57 -2.09 21.53
CA HIS A 68 -27.67 -3.53 21.76
C HIS A 68 -26.87 -4.34 20.72
N MET A 69 -26.99 -4.00 19.44
CA MET A 69 -26.24 -4.68 18.37
C MET A 69 -24.72 -4.51 18.51
N LEU A 70 -24.25 -3.33 18.93
CA LEU A 70 -22.83 -3.08 19.21
C LEU A 70 -22.35 -3.94 20.38
N PHE A 71 -23.07 -3.95 21.51
CA PHE A 71 -22.69 -4.76 22.67
C PHE A 71 -22.73 -6.27 22.38
N CYS A 72 -23.65 -6.75 21.54
CA CYS A 72 -23.67 -8.14 21.11
C CYS A 72 -22.46 -8.54 20.25
N ALA A 73 -21.78 -7.58 19.61
CA ALA A 73 -20.56 -7.84 18.87
C ALA A 73 -19.32 -7.91 19.74
N PHE A 74 -19.35 -7.40 20.97
CA PHE A 74 -18.16 -7.25 21.79
C PHE A 74 -17.81 -8.54 22.55
N GLY A 75 -16.53 -8.92 22.48
CA GLY A 75 -15.92 -9.82 23.44
C GLY A 75 -15.82 -9.16 24.83
N PRO A 76 -15.56 -9.96 25.89
CA PRO A 76 -15.59 -9.49 27.27
C PRO A 76 -14.75 -8.23 27.53
N THR A 77 -13.52 -8.21 26.99
CA THR A 77 -12.58 -7.07 27.15
C THR A 77 -13.13 -5.77 26.55
N ILE A 78 -13.75 -5.85 25.38
CA ILE A 78 -14.31 -4.67 24.70
C ILE A 78 -15.57 -4.22 25.41
N TYR A 79 -16.41 -5.17 25.82
CA TYR A 79 -17.62 -4.92 26.57
C TYR A 79 -17.31 -4.12 27.84
N GLU A 80 -16.32 -4.57 28.63
CA GLU A 80 -15.92 -3.88 29.86
C GLU A 80 -15.49 -2.44 29.59
N LYS A 81 -14.67 -2.21 28.56
CA LYS A 81 -14.22 -0.87 28.15
C LYS A 81 -15.36 0.05 27.71
N MET A 82 -16.39 -0.49 27.08
CA MET A 82 -17.52 0.26 26.51
C MET A 82 -18.73 0.33 27.45
N SER A 83 -18.73 -0.42 28.55
CA SER A 83 -19.88 -0.57 29.47
C SER A 83 -20.43 0.72 30.06
N SER A 84 -19.60 1.78 30.12
CA SER A 84 -19.99 3.08 30.65
C SER A 84 -20.71 4.00 29.63
N CYS A 85 -20.77 3.62 28.36
CA CYS A 85 -21.37 4.44 27.31
C CYS A 85 -22.90 4.28 27.29
N GLU A 86 -23.63 5.39 27.18
CA GLU A 86 -25.09 5.40 27.33
C GLU A 86 -25.84 5.31 25.99
N ASN A 87 -25.16 5.59 24.89
CA ASN A 87 -25.75 5.59 23.56
C ASN A 87 -24.80 5.05 22.49
N ALA A 88 -25.35 4.73 21.33
CA ALA A 88 -24.61 4.03 20.27
C ALA A 88 -23.51 4.92 19.67
N LYS A 89 -23.72 6.24 19.63
CA LYS A 89 -22.71 7.21 19.20
C LYS A 89 -21.51 7.21 20.14
N GLU A 90 -21.73 7.31 21.45
CA GLU A 90 -20.65 7.30 22.44
C GLU A 90 -19.80 6.03 22.37
N VAL A 91 -20.45 4.86 22.23
CA VAL A 91 -19.72 3.60 22.02
C VAL A 91 -18.85 3.69 20.76
N TRP A 92 -19.42 4.18 19.65
CA TRP A 92 -18.71 4.28 18.39
C TRP A 92 -17.53 5.25 18.45
N ASP A 93 -17.73 6.45 18.98
CA ASP A 93 -16.69 7.47 19.12
C ASP A 93 -15.59 7.00 20.08
N LYS A 94 -15.95 6.33 21.19
CA LYS A 94 -14.96 5.76 22.12
C LYS A 94 -14.15 4.64 21.49
N LEU A 95 -14.75 3.80 20.65
CA LEU A 95 -14.02 2.81 19.85
C LEU A 95 -13.04 3.47 18.89
N GLU A 96 -13.48 4.52 18.17
CA GLU A 96 -12.58 5.26 17.27
C GLU A 96 -11.39 5.85 18.04
N VAL A 97 -11.63 6.51 19.18
CA VAL A 97 -10.55 7.06 20.01
C VAL A 97 -9.61 5.97 20.52
N THR A 98 -10.17 4.84 20.97
CA THR A 98 -9.39 3.75 21.57
C THR A 98 -8.50 3.04 20.54
N TYR A 99 -8.98 2.86 19.31
CA TYR A 99 -8.32 2.01 18.31
C TYR A 99 -7.68 2.78 17.14
N GLU A 100 -8.13 4.01 16.86
CA GLU A 100 -7.55 4.87 15.81
C GLU A 100 -6.78 6.08 16.39
N GLY A 101 -7.02 6.41 17.66
CA GLY A 101 -6.54 7.62 18.33
C GLY A 101 -7.56 8.75 18.29
N THR A 102 -7.31 9.82 19.07
CA THR A 102 -8.17 11.02 19.06
C THR A 102 -8.14 11.74 17.72
N ASN A 103 -9.09 12.64 17.49
CA ASN A 103 -9.12 13.45 16.27
C ASN A 103 -7.83 14.27 16.11
N GLU A 104 -7.29 14.83 17.20
CA GLU A 104 -6.01 15.58 17.17
C GLU A 104 -4.84 14.69 16.73
N VAL A 105 -4.82 13.44 17.18
CA VAL A 105 -3.80 12.46 16.76
C VAL A 105 -3.98 12.09 15.29
N LYS A 106 -5.22 11.92 14.82
CA LYS A 106 -5.53 11.67 13.40
C LYS A 106 -5.07 12.83 12.52
N GLU A 107 -5.45 14.06 12.85
CA GLU A 107 -5.04 15.28 12.14
C GLU A 107 -3.51 15.44 12.11
N THR A 108 -2.84 15.17 13.24
CA THR A 108 -1.38 15.19 13.29
C THR A 108 -0.76 14.16 12.35
N LYS A 109 -1.28 12.93 12.31
CA LYS A 109 -0.81 11.88 11.39
C LYS A 109 -1.06 12.25 9.93
N ILE A 110 -2.22 12.81 9.61
CA ILE A 110 -2.53 13.32 8.27
C ILE A 110 -1.54 14.41 7.88
N GLY A 111 -1.27 15.37 8.78
CA GLY A 111 -0.30 16.44 8.55
C GLY A 111 1.12 15.94 8.29
N LEU A 112 1.59 14.96 9.09
CA LEU A 112 2.89 14.34 8.89
C LEU A 112 2.99 13.58 7.55
N LEU A 113 1.98 12.76 7.23
CA LEU A 113 1.93 12.04 5.95
C LEU A 113 1.84 12.99 4.75
N THR A 114 1.13 14.11 4.90
CA THR A 114 1.04 15.15 3.87
C THR A 114 2.40 15.80 3.65
N LEU A 115 3.12 16.13 4.72
CA LEU A 115 4.47 16.67 4.64
C LEU A 115 5.46 15.69 4.01
N GLU A 116 5.39 14.41 4.38
CA GLU A 116 6.19 13.35 3.78
C GLU A 116 5.89 13.20 2.28
N TYR A 117 4.61 13.23 1.89
CA TYR A 117 4.20 13.23 0.49
C TYR A 117 4.73 14.46 -0.25
N GLU A 118 4.55 15.66 0.28
CA GLU A 118 5.00 16.90 -0.34
C GLU A 118 6.53 16.94 -0.53
N ASN A 119 7.28 16.42 0.44
CA ASN A 119 8.74 16.35 0.38
C ASN A 119 9.28 15.09 -0.28
N PHE A 120 8.40 14.16 -0.69
CA PHE A 120 8.82 12.87 -1.22
C PHE A 120 9.77 13.03 -2.42
N LYS A 121 10.95 12.42 -2.31
CA LYS A 121 11.97 12.32 -3.34
C LYS A 121 12.61 10.94 -3.27
N MET A 122 13.15 10.52 -4.41
CA MET A 122 13.95 9.31 -4.49
C MET A 122 15.27 9.53 -3.75
N ASP A 123 15.62 8.60 -2.86
CA ASP A 123 16.91 8.58 -2.16
C ASP A 123 18.03 8.11 -3.12
N PRO A 124 19.28 8.61 -2.99
CA PRO A 124 20.38 8.26 -3.91
C PRO A 124 20.71 6.76 -3.98
N GLU A 125 20.54 6.06 -2.87
CA GLU A 125 20.90 4.64 -2.69
C GLU A 125 19.71 3.69 -2.84
N GLU A 126 18.49 4.22 -3.02
CA GLU A 126 17.31 3.37 -3.18
C GLU A 126 17.07 3.00 -4.65
N ASN A 127 16.47 1.83 -4.85
CA ASN A 127 16.01 1.40 -6.17
C ASN A 127 14.52 1.76 -6.37
N ILE A 128 14.01 1.60 -7.59
CA ILE A 128 12.61 1.96 -7.92
C ILE A 128 11.59 1.17 -7.09
N GLU A 129 11.87 -0.10 -6.77
CA GLU A 129 10.95 -0.91 -5.94
C GLU A 129 10.84 -0.32 -4.53
N LYS A 130 11.97 -0.04 -3.87
CA LYS A 130 12.01 0.56 -2.52
C LYS A 130 11.36 1.95 -2.50
N MET A 131 11.65 2.77 -3.51
CA MET A 131 11.02 4.08 -3.68
C MET A 131 9.49 3.92 -3.78
N PHE A 132 9.02 2.98 -4.59
CA PHE A 132 7.60 2.75 -4.78
C PHE A 132 6.90 2.21 -3.53
N ASP A 133 7.56 1.34 -2.76
CA ASP A 133 7.03 0.81 -1.50
C ASP A 133 6.84 1.94 -0.46
N ARG A 134 7.83 2.84 -0.33
CA ARG A 134 7.72 4.06 0.49
C ARG A 134 6.57 4.96 0.03
N PHE A 135 6.52 5.25 -1.27
CA PHE A 135 5.47 6.08 -1.85
C PHE A 135 4.07 5.50 -1.63
N SER A 136 3.94 4.19 -1.81
CA SER A 136 2.69 3.45 -1.58
C SER A 136 2.28 3.48 -0.12
N THR A 137 3.23 3.35 0.80
CA THR A 137 2.96 3.45 2.25
C THR A 137 2.36 4.80 2.62
N ILE A 138 2.96 5.89 2.15
CA ILE A 138 2.49 7.26 2.42
C ILE A 138 1.09 7.48 1.83
N THR A 139 0.92 7.15 0.55
CA THR A 139 -0.33 7.40 -0.19
C THR A 139 -1.49 6.52 0.28
N ASN A 140 -1.23 5.26 0.66
CA ASN A 140 -2.22 4.41 1.29
C ASN A 140 -2.56 4.86 2.71
N GLY A 141 -1.59 5.41 3.45
CA GLY A 141 -1.81 6.05 4.74
C GLY A 141 -2.82 7.20 4.63
N LEU A 142 -2.56 8.16 3.73
CA LEU A 142 -3.46 9.29 3.47
C LEU A 142 -4.86 8.82 3.02
N LYS A 143 -4.91 7.87 2.08
CA LYS A 143 -6.17 7.25 1.64
C LYS A 143 -6.93 6.59 2.79
N GLY A 144 -6.23 5.94 3.73
CA GLY A 144 -6.81 5.32 4.92
C GLY A 144 -7.50 6.32 5.86
N TYR A 145 -7.05 7.57 5.85
CA TYR A 145 -7.66 8.68 6.58
C TYR A 145 -8.72 9.45 5.79
N GLY A 146 -9.02 9.05 4.55
CA GLY A 146 -9.98 9.74 3.68
C GLY A 146 -9.37 10.78 2.73
N GLU A 147 -8.07 11.06 2.86
CA GLU A 147 -7.33 12.01 2.02
C GLU A 147 -6.79 11.34 0.75
N ALA A 148 -7.69 10.74 -0.02
CA ALA A 148 -7.33 10.01 -1.22
C ALA A 148 -6.82 10.96 -2.33
N ILE A 149 -5.54 10.83 -2.70
CA ILE A 149 -4.93 11.64 -3.75
C ILE A 149 -5.30 11.07 -5.14
N PRO A 150 -5.77 11.92 -6.09
CA PRO A 150 -6.04 11.50 -7.46
C PRO A 150 -4.84 10.86 -8.15
N GLU A 151 -5.09 9.80 -8.93
CA GLU A 151 -4.03 9.01 -9.59
C GLU A 151 -3.11 9.85 -10.49
N GLU A 152 -3.65 10.85 -11.20
CA GLU A 152 -2.84 11.79 -11.98
C GLU A 152 -1.79 12.51 -11.12
N LYS A 153 -2.19 12.99 -9.92
CA LYS A 153 -1.28 13.68 -9.02
C LYS A 153 -0.21 12.74 -8.49
N LEU A 154 -0.57 11.48 -8.21
CA LEU A 154 0.39 10.45 -7.79
C LEU A 154 1.43 10.16 -8.87
N VAL A 155 0.98 9.97 -10.12
CA VAL A 155 1.86 9.72 -11.27
C VAL A 155 2.82 10.88 -11.49
N ARG A 156 2.31 12.12 -11.52
CA ARG A 156 3.15 13.31 -11.65
C ARG A 156 4.16 13.38 -10.51
N LYS A 157 3.70 13.22 -9.27
CA LYS A 157 4.55 13.28 -8.09
C LYS A 157 5.70 12.28 -8.21
N LEU A 158 5.42 11.02 -8.52
CA LEU A 158 6.46 9.99 -8.63
C LEU A 158 7.49 10.32 -9.73
N ILE A 159 7.04 10.80 -10.90
CA ILE A 159 7.92 11.22 -12.00
C ILE A 159 8.85 12.37 -11.58
N TYR A 160 8.31 13.38 -10.91
CA TYR A 160 9.11 14.54 -10.48
C TYR A 160 9.99 14.25 -9.27
N SER A 161 9.70 13.20 -8.50
CA SER A 161 10.50 12.74 -7.37
C SER A 161 11.73 11.91 -7.77
N LEU A 162 11.86 11.48 -9.04
CA LEU A 162 13.03 10.73 -9.52
C LEU A 162 14.34 11.55 -9.41
N LEU A 163 15.46 10.85 -9.20
CA LEU A 163 16.81 11.44 -9.21
C LEU A 163 17.17 12.01 -10.60
N GLU A 164 18.13 12.93 -10.64
CA GLU A 164 18.66 13.52 -11.88
C GLU A 164 19.20 12.45 -12.86
N SER A 165 19.76 11.35 -12.34
CA SER A 165 20.24 10.23 -13.17
C SER A 165 19.15 9.52 -13.99
N TRP A 166 17.87 9.85 -13.73
CA TRP A 166 16.70 9.36 -14.46
C TRP A 166 16.11 10.39 -15.42
N ASP A 167 16.73 11.57 -15.61
CA ASP A 167 16.15 12.66 -16.41
C ASP A 167 15.85 12.27 -17.85
N SER A 168 16.72 11.47 -18.48
CA SER A 168 16.48 10.97 -19.83
C SER A 168 15.20 10.13 -19.91
N LYS A 169 14.97 9.25 -18.93
CA LYS A 169 13.76 8.43 -18.82
C LYS A 169 12.55 9.28 -18.45
N ARG A 170 12.72 10.26 -17.55
CA ARG A 170 11.69 11.22 -17.13
C ARG A 170 11.15 11.98 -18.35
N THR A 171 12.01 12.60 -19.14
CA THR A 171 11.65 13.34 -20.36
C THR A 171 10.95 12.44 -21.37
N ALA A 172 11.48 11.25 -21.64
CA ALA A 172 10.86 10.31 -22.56
C ALA A 172 9.43 9.91 -22.15
N ILE A 173 9.17 9.72 -20.85
CA ILE A 173 7.81 9.43 -20.35
C ILE A 173 6.90 10.64 -20.55
N ILE A 174 7.36 11.84 -20.18
CA ILE A 174 6.57 13.08 -20.28
C ILE A 174 6.18 13.37 -21.73
N GLU A 175 7.08 13.14 -22.69
CA GLU A 175 6.83 13.39 -24.11
C GLU A 175 5.96 12.31 -24.76
N ALA A 176 6.15 11.03 -24.40
CA ALA A 176 5.47 9.92 -25.07
C ALA A 176 4.10 9.55 -24.48
N LYS A 177 3.82 9.93 -23.23
CA LYS A 177 2.63 9.46 -22.50
C LYS A 177 1.74 10.62 -22.06
N ASN A 178 0.43 10.40 -22.08
CA ASN A 178 -0.53 11.33 -21.50
C ASN A 178 -0.65 11.07 -19.98
N LEU A 179 0.00 11.93 -19.19
CA LEU A 179 0.05 11.81 -17.73
C LEU A 179 -1.32 11.87 -17.03
N LYS A 180 -2.37 12.39 -17.70
CA LYS A 180 -3.73 12.46 -17.12
C LYS A 180 -4.42 11.09 -17.05
N ILE A 181 -4.04 10.17 -17.94
CA ILE A 181 -4.66 8.85 -18.06
C ILE A 181 -3.68 7.71 -17.73
N LEU A 182 -2.38 8.02 -17.63
CA LEU A 182 -1.35 7.07 -17.28
C LEU A 182 -1.65 6.48 -15.90
N LYS A 183 -1.62 5.14 -15.81
CA LYS A 183 -1.80 4.43 -14.55
C LYS A 183 -0.49 4.37 -13.77
N LEU A 184 -0.59 4.40 -12.44
CA LEU A 184 0.59 4.34 -11.58
C LEU A 184 1.39 3.03 -11.80
N ASP A 185 0.68 1.93 -12.03
CA ASP A 185 1.28 0.63 -12.32
C ASP A 185 2.04 0.60 -13.65
N GLU A 186 1.52 1.28 -14.69
CA GLU A 186 2.18 1.37 -15.99
C GLU A 186 3.46 2.19 -15.89
N LEU A 187 3.42 3.30 -15.12
CA LEU A 187 4.61 4.09 -14.81
C LEU A 187 5.66 3.22 -14.10
N MET A 188 5.26 2.50 -13.05
CA MET A 188 6.14 1.64 -12.28
C MET A 188 6.79 0.56 -13.17
N GLY A 189 6.01 -0.12 -14.01
CA GLY A 189 6.54 -1.11 -14.97
C GLY A 189 7.54 -0.52 -15.97
N SER A 190 7.30 0.71 -16.44
CA SER A 190 8.22 1.41 -17.34
C SER A 190 9.55 1.79 -16.66
N LEU A 191 9.50 2.19 -15.39
CA LEU A 191 10.68 2.53 -14.60
C LEU A 191 11.50 1.29 -14.23
N LEU A 192 10.84 0.20 -13.80
CA LEU A 192 11.53 -1.08 -13.52
C LEU A 192 12.21 -1.65 -14.77
N THR A 193 11.53 -1.63 -15.91
CA THR A 193 12.12 -2.06 -17.18
C THR A 193 13.39 -1.27 -17.50
N HIS A 194 13.37 0.05 -17.29
CA HIS A 194 14.55 0.90 -17.49
C HIS A 194 15.66 0.57 -16.49
N GLN A 195 15.33 0.31 -15.22
CA GLN A 195 16.30 -0.09 -14.20
C GLN A 195 17.04 -1.37 -14.61
N ILE A 196 16.30 -2.39 -15.05
CA ILE A 196 16.87 -3.68 -15.47
C ILE A 196 17.79 -3.48 -16.68
N MET A 197 17.34 -2.73 -17.69
CA MET A 197 18.16 -2.43 -18.87
C MET A 197 19.43 -1.64 -18.52
N LYS A 198 19.35 -0.70 -17.57
CA LYS A 198 20.49 0.09 -17.12
C LYS A 198 21.51 -0.79 -16.41
N LYS A 199 21.06 -1.65 -15.48
CA LYS A 199 21.92 -2.60 -14.75
C LYS A 199 22.63 -3.56 -15.71
N ASN A 200 21.90 -4.16 -16.66
CA ASN A 200 22.48 -5.07 -17.66
C ASN A 200 23.60 -4.40 -18.48
N LYS A 201 23.41 -3.14 -18.90
CA LYS A 201 24.44 -2.38 -19.63
C LYS A 201 25.67 -2.09 -18.77
N GLU A 202 25.47 -1.76 -17.49
CA GLU A 202 26.57 -1.52 -16.56
C GLU A 202 27.38 -2.79 -16.32
N ASP A 203 26.72 -3.95 -16.20
CA ASP A 203 27.40 -5.23 -15.97
C ASP A 203 28.10 -5.74 -17.24
N GLU A 204 27.52 -5.52 -18.42
CA GLU A 204 28.17 -5.79 -19.70
C GLU A 204 29.45 -4.97 -19.85
N LYS A 205 29.38 -3.67 -19.55
CA LYS A 205 30.55 -2.77 -19.58
C LYS A 205 31.65 -3.22 -18.61
N LYS A 206 31.30 -3.63 -17.38
CA LYS A 206 32.28 -4.18 -16.42
C LYS A 206 32.93 -5.46 -16.95
N ARG A 207 32.16 -6.36 -17.57
CA ARG A 207 32.70 -7.60 -18.16
C ARG A 207 33.66 -7.29 -19.31
N GLU A 208 33.36 -6.30 -20.15
CA GLU A 208 34.27 -5.84 -21.21
C GLU A 208 35.56 -5.22 -20.64
N GLU A 209 35.48 -4.39 -19.60
CA GLU A 209 36.64 -3.79 -18.94
C GLU A 209 37.55 -4.85 -18.31
N ILE A 210 36.98 -5.86 -17.65
CA ILE A 210 37.71 -7.01 -17.09
C ILE A 210 38.40 -7.80 -18.20
N ARG A 211 37.70 -8.08 -19.31
CA ARG A 211 38.27 -8.77 -20.48
C ARG A 211 39.45 -8.00 -21.06
N ALA A 212 39.29 -6.69 -21.29
CA ALA A 212 40.34 -5.82 -21.81
C ALA A 212 41.56 -5.74 -20.87
N MET A 213 41.34 -5.71 -19.55
CA MET A 213 42.41 -5.72 -18.56
C MET A 213 43.18 -7.06 -18.55
N GLY A 214 42.46 -8.18 -18.64
CA GLY A 214 43.03 -9.52 -18.77
C GLY A 214 43.91 -9.66 -20.01
N GLU A 215 43.41 -9.21 -21.18
CA GLU A 215 44.18 -9.23 -22.43
C GLU A 215 45.45 -8.38 -22.36
N LYS A 216 45.38 -7.18 -21.78
CA LYS A 216 46.56 -6.31 -21.57
C LYS A 216 47.60 -7.00 -20.68
N LYS A 217 47.17 -7.65 -19.61
CA LYS A 217 48.05 -8.37 -18.68
C LYS A 217 48.71 -9.58 -19.36
N LEU A 218 47.97 -10.37 -20.13
CA LEU A 218 48.51 -11.51 -20.90
C LEU A 218 49.55 -11.06 -21.94
N LYS A 219 49.28 -9.97 -22.68
CA LYS A 219 50.23 -9.38 -23.63
C LYS A 219 51.52 -8.92 -22.93
N SER A 220 51.43 -8.37 -21.72
CA SER A 220 52.61 -7.91 -20.96
C SER A 220 53.53 -9.04 -20.48
N ILE A 221 53.01 -10.27 -20.34
CA ILE A 221 53.78 -11.47 -19.92
C ILE A 221 54.32 -12.24 -21.15
N GLY A 222 54.13 -11.70 -22.37
CA GLY A 222 54.60 -12.33 -23.61
C GLY A 222 53.70 -13.43 -24.15
N ILE A 223 52.47 -13.57 -23.63
CA ILE A 223 51.47 -14.53 -24.13
C ILE A 223 50.65 -13.87 -25.24
N ASN A 224 50.77 -14.37 -26.48
CA ASN A 224 50.00 -13.88 -27.61
C ASN A 224 48.60 -14.53 -27.64
N VAL A 225 47.58 -13.75 -27.25
CA VAL A 225 46.17 -14.16 -27.21
C VAL A 225 45.61 -14.62 -28.57
N ASN A 226 46.19 -14.17 -29.70
CA ASN A 226 45.75 -14.61 -31.04
C ASN A 226 46.06 -16.09 -31.34
N ALA A 227 46.90 -16.76 -30.53
CA ALA A 227 47.26 -18.16 -30.73
C ALA A 227 46.31 -19.17 -30.04
N MET A 228 45.44 -18.72 -29.11
CA MET A 228 44.52 -19.62 -28.38
C MET A 228 43.18 -19.85 -29.10
N ALA A 229 42.84 -19.07 -30.13
CA ALA A 229 41.57 -19.19 -30.84
C ALA A 229 41.45 -20.40 -31.79
N LEU A 230 42.45 -21.29 -31.86
CA LEU A 230 42.48 -22.42 -32.80
C LEU A 230 42.57 -23.82 -32.16
N LYS A 231 42.43 -23.96 -30.83
CA LYS A 231 42.35 -25.28 -30.19
C LYS A 231 41.33 -25.33 -29.06
N SER A 232 40.04 -25.32 -29.40
CA SER A 232 39.03 -25.94 -28.53
C SER A 232 38.01 -26.74 -29.35
N SER A 233 38.53 -27.70 -30.13
CA SER A 233 37.80 -28.96 -30.27
C SER A 233 38.32 -29.89 -29.18
N THR A 234 37.43 -30.21 -28.25
CA THR A 234 37.50 -31.32 -27.29
C THR A 234 38.40 -31.14 -26.05
N CYS A 235 37.82 -30.73 -24.93
CA CYS A 235 37.94 -31.50 -23.70
C CYS A 235 36.64 -31.46 -22.89
N HIS A 236 36.22 -32.65 -22.45
CA HIS A 236 35.07 -32.87 -21.61
C HIS A 236 35.30 -32.34 -20.18
N HIS A 237 34.24 -31.75 -19.63
CA HIS A 237 33.79 -31.87 -18.24
C HIS A 237 34.84 -31.67 -17.13
N VAL A 238 34.86 -30.46 -16.57
CA VAL A 238 35.02 -30.26 -15.12
C VAL A 238 33.97 -29.28 -14.69
N ASN A 239 33.02 -29.75 -13.87
CA ASN A 239 32.06 -28.90 -13.16
C ASN A 239 32.83 -27.90 -12.29
N SER A 240 32.63 -26.61 -12.55
CA SER A 240 32.80 -25.55 -11.56
C SER A 240 31.42 -24.98 -11.30
N SER A 241 30.74 -25.58 -10.34
CA SER A 241 29.50 -25.08 -9.74
C SER A 241 29.77 -23.73 -9.09
N GLU A 242 29.20 -22.65 -9.64
CA GLU A 242 28.86 -21.40 -8.95
C GLU A 242 28.24 -20.38 -9.95
N GLU A 243 27.17 -20.77 -10.64
CA GLU A 243 26.30 -19.83 -11.37
C GLU A 243 24.85 -20.33 -11.24
N ASP A 244 24.20 -20.07 -10.11
CA ASP A 244 22.75 -20.35 -9.95
C ASP A 244 22.01 -19.31 -9.06
N SER A 245 22.67 -18.22 -8.65
CA SER A 245 22.07 -17.23 -7.74
C SER A 245 21.30 -16.10 -8.47
N GLU A 246 21.77 -15.66 -9.65
CA GLU A 246 21.24 -14.46 -10.32
C GLU A 246 20.02 -14.76 -11.20
N ASP A 247 19.94 -15.97 -11.76
CA ASP A 247 18.80 -16.41 -12.58
C ASP A 247 17.54 -16.66 -11.72
N GLU A 248 17.70 -17.03 -10.45
CA GLU A 248 16.58 -17.15 -9.51
C GLU A 248 16.00 -15.77 -9.15
N GLU A 249 16.84 -14.75 -8.96
CA GLU A 249 16.38 -13.39 -8.62
C GLU A 249 15.66 -12.73 -9.80
N MET A 250 16.19 -12.88 -11.02
CA MET A 250 15.52 -12.43 -12.24
C MET A 250 14.21 -13.17 -12.50
N ASN A 251 14.17 -14.49 -12.34
CA ASN A 251 12.93 -15.26 -12.44
C ASN A 251 11.93 -14.88 -11.33
N TYR A 252 12.41 -14.59 -10.12
CA TYR A 252 11.57 -14.12 -9.03
C TYR A 252 10.91 -12.78 -9.36
N LEU A 253 11.67 -11.82 -9.90
CA LEU A 253 11.16 -10.51 -10.33
C LEU A 253 10.18 -10.64 -11.50
N PHE A 254 10.49 -11.47 -12.49
CA PHE A 254 9.58 -11.73 -13.61
C PHE A 254 8.28 -12.39 -13.14
N ASN A 255 8.38 -13.37 -12.23
CA ASN A 255 7.23 -14.03 -11.63
C ASN A 255 6.43 -13.12 -10.68
N LYS A 256 7.07 -12.13 -10.03
CA LYS A 256 6.42 -11.12 -9.19
C LYS A 256 5.65 -10.12 -10.06
N LEU A 257 6.24 -9.63 -11.15
CA LEU A 257 5.57 -8.80 -12.17
C LEU A 257 4.39 -9.55 -12.80
N ALA A 258 4.57 -10.81 -13.18
CA ALA A 258 3.49 -11.63 -13.76
C ALA A 258 2.35 -11.88 -12.76
N ARG A 259 2.64 -12.12 -11.48
CA ARG A 259 1.62 -12.26 -10.42
C ARG A 259 0.87 -10.95 -10.18
N PHE A 260 1.56 -9.83 -10.17
CA PHE A 260 0.95 -8.51 -10.06
C PHE A 260 -0.05 -8.26 -11.20
N MET A 261 0.32 -8.60 -12.44
CA MET A 261 -0.57 -8.45 -13.59
C MET A 261 -1.79 -9.39 -13.55
N LYS A 262 -1.65 -10.62 -13.01
CA LYS A 262 -2.75 -11.59 -12.88
C LYS A 262 -3.74 -11.30 -11.76
N SER A 263 -3.34 -10.53 -10.73
CA SER A 263 -4.19 -10.20 -9.58
C SER A 263 -5.28 -9.15 -9.87
N LYS A 264 -5.33 -8.58 -11.09
CA LYS A 264 -6.26 -7.51 -11.49
C LYS A 264 -7.17 -7.87 -12.67
N MET A 265 -7.22 -9.14 -13.08
CA MET A 265 -8.26 -9.70 -13.96
C MET A 265 -9.31 -10.43 -13.14
#